data_AF-A0A1D1W2Y2-F1
#
_entry.id   AF-A0A1D1W2Y2-F1
#
_cell.length_a   1.000
_cell.length_b   1.000
_cell.length_c   1.000
_cell.angle_alpha   90.00
_cell.angle_beta   90.00
_cell.angle_gamma   90.00
#
_symmetry.space_group_name_H-M   'P 1'
#
loop_
_entity.id
_entity.type
_entity.pdbx_description
1 polymer ?
#
loop_
_entity_poly.entity_id
_entity_poly.type
_entity_poly.pdbx_seq_one_letter_code
_entity_poly.pdbx_strand_id
1 'polypeptide(L)'
;MRIERCFFCSSTIYPGHGIQFVRNDCKIFKFCRSKCHRAFKKKKNPRKTRWTKAFRKAAGKELTVDPAFEFEKRRNTPVKYSRELWEKTVDAIKRIDEIKQKREAQHILKRLQKGVEDRKQMDRKQIQKSMHMLKSPAAKLSRKGQQLMEIEEHSDYEEEPEAMMMEAEVGDEGEE
;
A
#
# COMPACT_ATOMS: atom_id res chain seq x y z
N MET A 1 -31.64 2.64 -11.02
CA MET A 1 -31.07 1.96 -9.82
C MET A 1 -30.14 2.93 -9.10
N ARG A 2 -30.24 3.09 -7.77
CA ARG A 2 -29.45 4.07 -7.00
C ARG A 2 -28.49 3.35 -6.05
N ILE A 3 -27.22 3.73 -6.08
CA ILE A 3 -26.23 3.33 -5.07
C ILE A 3 -26.34 4.30 -3.90
N GLU A 4 -26.47 3.77 -2.70
CA GLU A 4 -26.62 4.57 -1.49
C GLU A 4 -25.39 4.48 -0.60
N ARG A 5 -25.27 5.42 0.32
CA ARG A 5 -24.17 5.46 1.29
C ARG A 5 -24.68 4.98 2.64
N CYS A 6 -23.94 4.07 3.25
CA CYS A 6 -24.25 3.61 4.60
C CYS A 6 -24.12 4.74 5.63
N PHE A 7 -25.08 4.83 6.53
CA PHE A 7 -25.10 5.83 7.59
C PHE A 7 -23.86 5.74 8.53
N PHE A 8 -23.40 4.53 8.85
CA PHE A 8 -22.32 4.31 9.81
C PHE A 8 -20.93 4.25 9.15
N CYS A 9 -20.78 3.40 8.14
CA CYS A 9 -19.50 3.13 7.48
C CYS A 9 -19.17 4.13 6.36
N SER A 10 -20.20 4.81 5.80
CA SER A 10 -20.14 5.57 4.55
C SER A 10 -19.68 4.77 3.32
N SER A 11 -19.61 3.44 3.40
CA SER A 11 -19.41 2.57 2.24
C SER A 11 -20.65 2.58 1.33
N THR A 12 -20.45 2.17 0.08
CA THR A 12 -21.50 1.99 -0.91
C THR A 12 -22.41 0.82 -0.55
N ILE A 13 -23.71 0.97 -0.85
CA ILE A 13 -24.75 -0.04 -0.71
C ILE A 13 -25.35 -0.24 -2.10
N TYR A 14 -25.19 -1.45 -2.62
CA TYR A 14 -25.85 -1.89 -3.85
C TYR A 14 -27.25 -2.44 -3.52
N PRO A 15 -28.19 -2.44 -4.48
CA PRO A 15 -29.51 -3.02 -4.27
C PRO A 15 -29.42 -4.50 -3.86
N GLY A 16 -30.36 -4.93 -3.02
CA GLY A 16 -30.36 -6.29 -2.46
C GLY A 16 -29.37 -6.51 -1.32
N HIS A 17 -28.55 -5.51 -0.95
CA HIS A 17 -27.61 -5.62 0.16
C HIS A 17 -27.96 -4.71 1.34
N GLY A 18 -27.62 -5.20 2.53
CA GLY A 18 -27.69 -4.42 3.76
C GLY A 18 -29.05 -4.48 4.44
N ILE A 19 -29.29 -3.52 5.33
CA ILE A 19 -30.53 -3.42 6.13
C ILE A 19 -30.94 -1.95 6.18
N GLN A 20 -32.24 -1.69 6.07
CA GLN A 20 -32.84 -0.39 6.28
C GLN A 20 -33.59 -0.36 7.61
N PHE A 21 -33.31 0.64 8.44
CA PHE A 21 -34.04 0.94 9.66
C PHE A 21 -34.80 2.25 9.48
N VAL A 22 -36.12 2.22 9.65
CA VAL A 22 -36.97 3.40 9.65
C VAL A 22 -37.29 3.74 11.09
N ARG A 23 -36.96 4.96 11.50
CA ARG A 23 -37.28 5.46 12.84
C ARG A 23 -38.61 6.21 12.82
N ASN A 24 -39.25 6.34 13.98
CA ASN A 24 -40.56 6.98 14.14
C ASN A 24 -40.63 8.42 13.59
N ASP A 25 -39.50 9.15 13.50
CA ASP A 25 -39.41 10.48 12.88
C ASP A 25 -39.29 10.43 11.35
N CYS A 26 -39.72 9.34 10.73
CA CYS A 26 -39.62 9.03 9.30
C CYS A 26 -38.17 9.06 8.75
N LYS A 27 -37.14 9.08 9.59
CA LYS A 27 -35.75 9.04 9.11
C LYS A 27 -35.34 7.62 8.76
N ILE A 28 -34.81 7.51 7.55
CA ILE A 28 -34.36 6.25 6.97
C ILE A 28 -32.85 6.12 7.17
N PHE A 29 -32.43 5.11 7.92
CA PHE A 29 -31.03 4.76 8.12
C PHE A 29 -30.71 3.48 7.34
N LYS A 30 -29.78 3.58 6.40
CA LYS A 30 -29.35 2.43 5.59
C LYS A 30 -27.97 1.97 6.02
N PHE A 31 -27.81 0.65 6.15
CA PHE A 31 -26.59 0.03 6.65
C PHE A 31 -26.00 -0.95 5.65
N CYS A 32 -24.69 -0.85 5.42
CA CYS A 32 -23.94 -1.71 4.50
C CYS A 32 -23.92 -3.19 4.96
N ARG A 33 -23.80 -3.45 6.26
CA ARG A 33 -23.64 -4.79 6.86
C ARG A 33 -24.20 -4.84 8.28
N SER A 34 -24.44 -6.05 8.79
CA SER A 34 -24.90 -6.29 10.18
C SER A 34 -23.98 -5.66 11.24
N LYS A 35 -22.66 -5.60 11.00
CA LYS A 35 -21.69 -4.89 11.87
C LYS A 35 -22.08 -3.42 12.11
N CYS A 36 -22.46 -2.70 11.06
CA CYS A 36 -22.86 -1.29 11.14
C CYS A 36 -24.18 -1.12 11.86
N HIS A 37 -25.14 -2.00 11.55
CA HIS A 37 -26.46 -1.98 12.18
C HIS A 37 -26.37 -2.28 13.68
N ARG A 38 -25.58 -3.30 14.09
CA ARG A 38 -25.31 -3.62 15.50
C ARG A 38 -24.60 -2.47 16.23
N ALA A 39 -23.62 -1.82 15.58
CA ALA A 39 -22.93 -0.67 16.16
C ALA A 39 -23.87 0.53 16.37
N PHE A 40 -24.78 0.77 15.43
CA PHE A 40 -25.83 1.79 15.55
C PHE A 40 -26.81 1.46 16.70
N LYS A 41 -27.27 0.21 16.81
CA LYS A 41 -28.10 -0.24 17.94
C LYS A 41 -27.41 -0.06 19.29
N LYS A 42 -26.10 -0.30 19.35
CA LYS A 42 -25.25 -0.03 20.53
C LYS A 42 -24.93 1.47 20.73
N LYS A 43 -25.60 2.37 20.00
CA LYS A 43 -25.44 3.83 20.07
C LYS A 43 -23.97 4.30 19.94
N LYS A 44 -23.14 3.56 19.20
CA LYS A 44 -21.74 3.94 18.97
C LYS A 44 -21.69 5.15 18.04
N ASN A 45 -20.83 6.13 18.35
CA ASN A 45 -20.65 7.30 17.50
C ASN A 45 -19.68 6.97 16.35
N PRO A 46 -20.11 7.09 15.06
CA PRO A 46 -19.22 6.88 13.92
C PRO A 46 -17.98 7.78 13.96
N ARG A 47 -18.11 9.03 14.42
CA ARG A 47 -16.99 9.99 14.52
C ARG A 47 -15.91 9.58 15.53
N LYS A 48 -16.22 8.69 16.48
CA LYS A 48 -15.24 8.11 17.42
C LYS A 48 -14.73 6.73 16.96
N THR A 49 -15.36 6.13 15.95
CA THR A 49 -15.07 4.77 15.50
C THR A 49 -14.01 4.79 14.39
N ARG A 50 -12.78 4.39 14.73
CA ARG A 50 -11.55 4.59 13.93
C ARG A 50 -11.59 4.11 12.47
N TRP A 51 -12.34 3.05 12.17
CA TRP A 51 -12.39 2.45 10.84
C TRP A 51 -13.41 3.11 9.89
N THR A 52 -14.30 3.97 10.41
CA THR A 52 -15.30 4.64 9.58
C THR A 52 -14.71 5.81 8.79
N LYS A 53 -15.31 6.13 7.64
CA LYS A 53 -14.95 7.33 6.87
C LYS A 53 -15.26 8.62 7.63
N ALA A 54 -16.31 8.64 8.44
CA ALA A 54 -16.65 9.78 9.30
C ALA A 54 -15.51 10.13 10.28
N PHE A 55 -14.93 9.13 10.96
CA PHE A 55 -13.75 9.34 11.81
C PHE A 55 -12.55 9.82 10.98
N ARG A 56 -12.29 9.19 9.82
CA ARG A 56 -11.14 9.53 8.98
C ARG A 56 -11.19 10.99 8.50
N LYS A 57 -12.36 11.48 8.07
CA LYS A 57 -12.54 12.89 7.70
C LYS A 57 -12.38 13.83 8.89
N ALA A 58 -13.00 13.53 10.03
CA ALA A 58 -12.88 14.37 11.22
C ALA A 58 -11.45 14.44 11.80
N ALA A 59 -10.69 13.35 11.68
CA ALA A 59 -9.31 13.25 12.16
C ALA A 59 -8.26 13.70 11.11
N GLY A 60 -8.67 14.32 10.01
CA GLY A 60 -7.74 14.80 8.96
C GLY A 60 -6.98 13.69 8.22
N LYS A 61 -7.50 12.45 8.23
CA LYS A 61 -6.87 11.31 7.54
C LYS A 61 -7.20 11.25 6.04
N GLU A 62 -8.25 11.93 5.60
CA GLU A 62 -8.68 12.02 4.22
C GLU A 62 -8.82 13.49 3.83
N LEU A 63 -8.74 13.77 2.53
CA LEU A 63 -9.01 15.10 1.99
C LEU A 63 -10.49 15.42 2.22
N THR A 64 -10.79 16.52 2.90
CA THR A 64 -12.16 16.91 3.28
C THR A 64 -12.71 18.02 2.40
N VAL A 65 -11.88 19.00 2.03
CA VAL A 65 -12.24 20.18 1.25
C VAL A 65 -11.55 20.08 -0.11
N ASP A 66 -12.31 19.75 -1.15
CA ASP A 66 -11.83 19.72 -2.54
C ASP A 66 -12.98 20.03 -3.51
N PRO A 67 -12.77 20.85 -4.56
CA PRO A 67 -13.79 21.16 -5.56
C PRO A 67 -14.36 19.92 -6.28
N ALA A 68 -13.59 18.83 -6.41
CA ALA A 68 -14.06 17.61 -7.04
C ALA A 68 -15.24 16.96 -6.29
N PHE A 69 -15.41 17.25 -4.98
CA PHE A 69 -16.53 16.73 -4.20
C PHE A 69 -17.85 17.44 -4.49
N GLU A 70 -17.83 18.66 -5.04
CA GLU A 70 -19.04 19.43 -5.32
C GLU A 70 -19.88 18.85 -6.49
N PHE A 71 -19.22 18.08 -7.36
CA PHE A 71 -19.88 17.40 -8.47
C PHE A 71 -20.82 16.28 -8.00
N GLU A 72 -20.51 15.61 -6.88
CA GLU A 72 -21.34 14.54 -6.28
C GLU A 72 -22.50 15.11 -5.43
N LYS A 73 -23.28 16.04 -6.00
CA LYS A 73 -24.44 16.64 -5.31
C LYS A 73 -25.77 15.98 -5.68
N ARG A 74 -26.69 15.89 -4.73
CA ARG A 74 -28.07 15.48 -5.00
C ARG A 74 -28.79 16.61 -5.75
N ARG A 75 -29.22 16.34 -6.99
CA ARG A 75 -30.03 17.27 -7.78
C ARG A 75 -31.50 16.95 -7.55
N ASN A 76 -32.27 17.91 -7.05
CA ASN A 76 -33.71 17.78 -6.81
C ASN A 76 -34.55 18.24 -8.02
N THR A 77 -33.97 19.08 -8.87
CA THR A 77 -34.59 19.53 -10.12
C THR A 77 -34.05 18.70 -11.30
N PRO A 78 -34.91 17.98 -12.04
CA PRO A 78 -34.49 17.29 -13.24
C PRO A 78 -34.21 18.27 -14.37
N VAL A 79 -33.34 17.86 -15.30
CA VAL A 79 -33.05 18.60 -16.54
C VAL A 79 -33.58 17.77 -17.70
N LYS A 80 -34.08 18.43 -18.75
CA LYS A 80 -34.51 17.74 -19.98
C LYS A 80 -33.34 16.92 -20.55
N TYR A 81 -33.63 15.71 -21.00
CA TYR A 81 -32.62 14.86 -21.62
C TYR A 81 -32.08 15.51 -22.90
N SER A 82 -30.75 15.55 -23.02
CA SER A 82 -30.02 15.90 -24.24
C SER A 82 -28.84 14.94 -24.38
N ARG A 83 -28.71 14.30 -25.54
CA ARG A 83 -27.67 13.30 -25.79
C ARG A 83 -26.26 13.89 -25.64
N GLU A 84 -26.02 15.05 -26.25
CA GLU A 84 -24.74 15.75 -26.16
C GLU A 84 -24.34 16.09 -24.73
N LEU A 85 -25.31 16.54 -23.91
CA LEU A 85 -25.07 16.85 -22.51
C LEU A 85 -24.67 15.59 -21.74
N TRP A 86 -25.34 14.47 -21.99
CA TRP A 86 -25.06 13.19 -21.34
C TRP A 86 -23.69 12.64 -21.72
N GLU A 87 -23.32 12.68 -23.01
CA GLU A 87 -22.01 12.24 -23.50
C GLU A 87 -20.87 13.05 -22.85
N LYS A 88 -20.96 14.38 -22.91
CA LYS A 88 -20.01 15.29 -22.25
C LYS A 88 -19.93 15.05 -20.74
N THR A 89 -21.05 14.74 -20.09
CA THR A 89 -21.10 14.49 -18.64
C THR A 89 -20.39 13.17 -18.28
N VAL A 90 -20.58 12.11 -19.06
CA VAL A 90 -19.93 10.81 -18.79
C VAL A 90 -18.41 10.92 -18.88
N ASP A 91 -17.90 11.63 -19.89
CA ASP A 91 -16.46 11.83 -20.04
C ASP A 91 -15.88 12.76 -18.97
N ALA A 92 -16.61 13.83 -18.61
CA ALA A 92 -16.24 14.68 -17.49
C ALA A 92 -16.16 13.90 -16.16
N ILE A 93 -17.08 12.97 -15.90
CA ILE A 93 -17.07 12.15 -14.67
C ILE A 93 -15.79 11.32 -14.55
N LYS A 94 -15.35 10.67 -15.65
CA LYS A 94 -14.09 9.89 -15.66
C LYS A 94 -12.90 10.78 -15.29
N ARG A 95 -12.82 11.96 -15.94
CA ARG A 95 -11.74 12.91 -15.69
C ARG A 95 -11.74 13.45 -14.26
N ILE A 96 -12.92 13.75 -13.71
CA ILE A 96 -13.06 14.22 -12.33
C ILE A 96 -12.59 13.14 -11.34
N ASP A 97 -12.91 11.86 -11.60
CA ASP A 97 -12.48 10.76 -10.73
C ASP A 97 -10.96 10.59 -10.74
N GLU A 98 -10.30 10.68 -11.90
CA GLU A 98 -8.83 10.67 -11.99
C GLU A 98 -8.20 11.79 -11.16
N ILE A 99 -8.72 13.02 -11.28
CA ILE A 99 -8.22 14.19 -10.54
C ILE A 99 -8.39 13.97 -9.04
N LYS A 100 -9.56 13.50 -8.63
CA LYS A 100 -9.87 13.19 -7.23
C LYS A 100 -8.91 12.13 -6.68
N GLN A 101 -8.73 11.01 -7.38
CA GLN A 101 -7.83 9.94 -6.94
C GLN A 101 -6.39 10.44 -6.80
N LYS A 102 -5.90 11.23 -7.76
CA LYS A 102 -4.55 11.83 -7.70
C LYS A 102 -4.37 12.75 -6.48
N ARG A 103 -5.35 13.63 -6.22
CA ARG A 103 -5.29 14.55 -5.06
C ARG A 103 -5.40 13.82 -3.73
N GLU A 104 -6.29 12.82 -3.64
CA GLU A 104 -6.41 11.97 -2.45
C GLU A 104 -5.12 11.19 -2.17
N ALA A 105 -4.50 10.62 -3.21
CA ALA A 105 -3.23 9.91 -3.09
C ALA A 105 -2.11 10.85 -2.63
N GLN A 106 -2.00 12.05 -3.21
CA GLN A 106 -1.01 13.05 -2.80
C GLN A 106 -1.20 13.47 -1.33
N HIS A 107 -2.44 13.68 -0.88
CA HIS A 107 -2.74 13.98 0.52
C HIS A 107 -2.29 12.86 1.46
N ILE A 108 -2.54 11.60 1.08
CA ILE A 108 -2.12 10.43 1.86
C ILE A 108 -0.58 10.32 1.91
N LEU A 109 0.10 10.52 0.77
CA LEU A 109 1.57 10.47 0.69
C LEU A 109 2.22 11.52 1.58
N LYS A 110 1.80 12.79 1.47
CA LYS A 110 2.31 13.88 2.33
C LYS A 110 2.15 13.57 3.81
N ARG A 111 1.01 12.98 4.20
CA ARG A 111 0.77 12.58 5.60
C ARG A 111 1.70 11.44 6.04
N LEU A 112 1.97 10.47 5.17
CA LEU A 112 2.81 9.31 5.50
C LEU A 112 4.31 9.66 5.53
N GLN A 113 4.74 10.67 4.78
CA GLN A 113 6.14 11.13 4.71
C GLN A 113 6.72 11.47 6.09
N LYS A 114 5.94 12.16 6.94
CA LYS A 114 6.35 12.48 8.32
C LYS A 114 6.74 11.23 9.12
N GLY A 115 5.98 10.13 8.97
CA GLY A 115 6.28 8.88 9.65
C GLY A 115 7.54 8.16 9.14
N VAL A 116 8.01 8.47 7.92
CA VAL A 116 9.30 7.99 7.42
C VAL A 116 10.44 8.73 8.11
N GLU A 117 10.32 10.05 8.24
CA GLU A 117 11.31 10.89 8.93
C GLU A 117 11.45 10.50 10.40
N ASP A 118 10.32 10.34 11.10
CA ASP A 118 10.29 9.92 12.51
C ASP A 118 10.96 8.55 12.71
N ARG A 119 10.69 7.58 11.81
CA ARG A 119 11.35 6.26 11.85
C ARG A 119 12.84 6.37 11.67
N LYS A 120 13.32 7.13 10.67
CA LYS A 120 14.76 7.35 10.44
C LYS A 120 15.45 7.95 11.66
N GLN A 121 14.79 8.86 12.38
CA GLN A 121 15.32 9.42 13.62
C GLN A 121 15.35 8.40 14.75
N MET A 122 14.30 7.59 14.90
CA MET A 122 14.26 6.51 15.88
C MET A 122 15.34 5.46 15.62
N ASP A 123 15.53 5.07 14.36
CA ASP A 123 16.57 4.11 13.96
C ASP A 123 17.97 4.64 14.30
N ARG A 124 18.24 5.92 13.99
CA ARG A 124 19.51 6.57 14.38
C ARG A 124 19.72 6.56 15.90
N LYS A 125 18.68 6.90 16.68
CA LYS A 125 18.73 6.87 18.15
C LYS A 125 18.91 5.45 18.69
N GLN A 126 18.29 4.47 18.04
CA GLN A 126 18.42 3.07 18.40
C GLN A 126 19.86 2.60 18.18
N ILE A 127 20.42 2.84 16.99
CA ILE A 127 21.83 2.53 16.66
C ILE A 127 22.78 3.15 17.69
N GLN A 128 22.58 4.43 18.05
CA GLN A 128 23.40 5.11 19.05
C GLN A 128 23.32 4.45 20.44
N LYS A 129 22.12 4.05 20.88
CA LYS A 129 21.93 3.37 22.18
C LYS A 129 22.47 1.94 22.17
N SER A 130 22.29 1.23 21.06
CA SER A 130 22.69 -0.16 20.90
C SER A 130 24.01 -0.32 20.13
N MET A 131 24.93 0.65 20.22
CA MET A 131 26.21 0.56 19.50
C MET A 131 27.01 -0.69 19.88
N HIS A 132 26.90 -1.15 21.13
CA HIS A 132 27.57 -2.36 21.62
C HIS A 132 27.09 -3.67 20.96
N MET A 133 25.87 -3.73 20.43
CA MET A 133 25.35 -4.91 19.73
C MET A 133 25.76 -4.96 18.25
N LEU A 134 26.30 -3.86 17.72
CA LEU A 134 26.71 -3.74 16.33
C LEU A 134 28.20 -4.04 16.21
N LYS A 135 28.56 -5.12 15.51
CA LYS A 135 29.96 -5.34 15.11
C LYS A 135 30.38 -4.26 14.12
N SER A 136 31.61 -3.73 14.26
CA SER A 136 32.16 -2.71 13.36
C SER A 136 32.00 -3.14 11.89
N PRO A 137 31.55 -2.25 10.98
CA PRO A 137 31.50 -2.55 9.55
C PRO A 137 32.85 -3.03 8.99
N ALA A 138 33.97 -2.57 9.56
CA ALA A 138 35.31 -3.02 9.21
C ALA A 138 35.56 -4.51 9.51
N ALA A 139 34.94 -5.06 10.56
CA ALA A 139 35.05 -6.48 10.91
C ALA A 139 34.36 -7.41 9.89
N LYS A 140 33.42 -6.90 9.10
CA LYS A 140 32.82 -7.63 7.97
C LYS A 140 33.63 -7.50 6.68
N LEU A 141 34.26 -6.35 6.45
CA LEU A 141 35.15 -6.13 5.30
C LEU A 141 36.43 -6.96 5.39
N SER A 142 37.02 -7.09 6.58
CA SER A 142 38.19 -7.95 6.82
C SER A 142 37.91 -9.42 6.51
N ARG A 143 36.73 -9.94 6.88
CA ARG A 143 36.31 -11.32 6.55
C ARG A 143 36.06 -11.54 5.06
N LYS A 144 35.49 -10.55 4.37
CA LYS A 144 35.29 -10.62 2.90
C LYS A 144 36.62 -10.52 2.14
N GLY A 145 37.56 -9.71 2.62
CA GLY A 145 38.91 -9.63 2.06
C GLY A 145 39.71 -10.92 2.30
N GLN A 146 39.60 -11.51 3.49
CA GLN A 146 40.16 -12.84 3.78
C GLN A 146 39.56 -13.92 2.87
N GLN A 147 38.24 -13.89 2.66
CA GLN A 147 37.55 -14.84 1.80
C GLN A 147 37.84 -14.64 0.30
N LEU A 148 38.23 -13.43 -0.14
CA LEU A 148 38.73 -13.20 -1.51
C LEU A 148 40.18 -13.67 -1.66
N MET A 149 41.03 -13.43 -0.65
CA MET A 149 42.41 -13.94 -0.64
C MET A 149 42.45 -15.48 -0.63
N GLU A 150 41.58 -16.15 0.13
CA GLU A 150 41.45 -17.62 0.09
C GLU A 150 41.00 -18.15 -1.30
N ILE A 151 40.33 -17.33 -2.11
CA ILE A 151 39.92 -17.72 -3.47
C ILE A 151 41.05 -17.48 -4.48
N GLU A 152 41.78 -16.36 -4.37
CA GLU A 152 42.99 -16.08 -5.18
C GLU A 152 44.12 -17.08 -4.88
N GLU A 153 44.38 -17.39 -3.60
CA GLU A 153 45.39 -18.41 -3.25
C GLU A 153 45.00 -19.80 -3.78
N HIS A 154 43.71 -20.12 -3.93
CA HIS A 154 43.29 -21.41 -4.48
C HIS A 154 43.39 -21.49 -6.01
N SER A 155 43.18 -20.38 -6.74
CA SER A 155 43.35 -20.33 -8.20
C SER A 155 44.81 -20.40 -8.65
N ASP A 156 45.74 -19.89 -7.83
CA ASP A 156 47.17 -19.92 -8.14
C ASP A 156 47.80 -21.33 -8.02
N TYR A 157 47.10 -22.30 -7.41
CA TYR A 157 47.53 -23.70 -7.33
C TYR A 157 46.96 -24.61 -8.42
N GLU A 158 46.01 -24.14 -9.25
CA GLU A 158 45.41 -24.96 -10.32
C GLU A 158 45.99 -24.69 -11.73
N GLU A 159 46.85 -23.67 -11.93
CA GLU A 159 47.32 -23.29 -13.27
C GLU A 159 48.71 -23.82 -13.72
N GLU A 160 49.49 -24.56 -12.92
CA GLU A 160 50.60 -25.40 -13.45
C GLU A 160 50.84 -26.66 -12.59
N PRO A 161 51.09 -27.87 -13.15
CA PRO A 161 51.61 -28.17 -14.49
C PRO A 161 50.89 -29.34 -15.21
N GLU A 162 50.04 -29.08 -16.20
CA GLU A 162 49.53 -30.13 -17.12
C GLU A 162 50.38 -30.27 -18.42
N ALA A 163 51.51 -29.56 -18.51
CA ALA A 163 52.33 -29.48 -19.72
C ALA A 163 53.56 -30.40 -19.76
N MET A 164 53.69 -31.38 -18.84
CA MET A 164 54.94 -32.18 -18.73
C MET A 164 54.79 -33.72 -18.67
N MET A 165 53.63 -34.29 -19.03
CA MET A 165 53.43 -35.76 -19.04
C MET A 165 52.91 -36.34 -20.36
N MET A 166 53.40 -35.87 -21.52
CA MET A 166 53.07 -36.51 -22.81
C MET A 166 54.27 -37.07 -23.58
N GLU A 167 55.44 -37.20 -22.93
CA GLU A 167 56.61 -37.87 -23.51
C GLU A 167 57.27 -38.82 -22.51
N ALA A 168 56.55 -39.86 -22.07
CA ALA A 168 57.14 -41.08 -21.51
C ALA A 168 56.05 -42.13 -21.32
N GLU A 169 55.77 -42.93 -22.34
CA GLU A 169 55.69 -44.40 -22.23
C GLU A 169 55.58 -45.02 -23.63
N VAL A 170 56.62 -45.78 -23.96
CA VAL A 170 56.88 -46.53 -25.18
C VAL A 170 56.71 -48.02 -24.86
N GLY A 171 56.06 -48.76 -25.77
CA GLY A 171 56.20 -50.23 -25.90
C GLY A 171 55.63 -51.04 -24.73
N ASP A 172 55.49 -52.34 -24.78
CA ASP A 172 55.61 -53.43 -25.75
C ASP A 172 55.02 -54.66 -25.00
N GLU A 173 54.79 -55.77 -25.70
CA GLU A 173 54.43 -57.11 -25.16
C GLU A 173 52.93 -57.30 -24.79
N GLY A 174 52.16 -58.24 -25.33
CA GLY A 174 52.50 -59.50 -26.00
C GLY A 174 51.95 -60.69 -25.18
N GLU A 175 50.92 -61.34 -25.71
CA GLU A 175 50.55 -62.77 -25.61
C GLU A 175 50.60 -63.51 -24.25
N GLU A 176 49.41 -63.92 -23.76
CA GLU A 176 48.93 -65.33 -23.69
C GLU A 176 47.39 -65.37 -23.63
#